data_AF-A0AAW2PZM1-F1
#
_entry.id   AF-A0AAW2PZM1-F1
#
_cell.length_a   1.000
_cell.length_b   1.000
_cell.length_c   1.000
_cell.angle_alpha   90.00
_cell.angle_beta   90.00
_cell.angle_gamma   90.00
#
_symmetry.space_group_name_H-M   'P 1'
#
loop_
_entity.id
_entity.type
_entity.pdbx_description
1 polymer ?
#
loop_
_entity_poly.entity_id
_entity_poly.type
_entity_poly.pdbx_seq_one_letter_code
_entity_poly.pdbx_strand_id
1 'polypeptide(L)'
;MLYWKDDIDMEYCKFFGDPRYKATRDRNPGSKKSPYAVLRYLPLTPRLQRLYASPATVEHMTWRANHITEESSMCHPSDAENWRHFDRTHPDFALEPRNIRLGLCMDGFAPYGQYGRIYSC
;
A
#
# COMPACT_ATOMS: atom_id res chain seq x y z
N MET A 1 -10.07 10.10 -4.85
CA MET A 1 -9.84 9.45 -6.16
C MET A 1 -8.36 9.52 -6.50
N LEU A 2 -7.77 8.44 -7.03
CA LEU A 2 -6.41 8.45 -7.56
C LEU A 2 -6.44 9.00 -8.99
N TYR A 3 -5.73 10.10 -9.25
CA TYR A 3 -5.59 10.68 -10.59
C TYR A 3 -4.39 10.04 -11.29
N TRP A 4 -4.58 8.90 -11.94
CA TRP A 4 -3.54 8.17 -12.67
C TRP A 4 -4.11 7.45 -13.89
N LYS A 5 -3.23 7.26 -14.88
CA LYS A 5 -3.41 6.62 -16.19
C LYS A 5 -4.42 7.45 -16.95
N ASP A 6 -5.57 6.87 -17.21
CA ASP A 6 -6.64 7.48 -17.97
C ASP A 6 -7.22 8.70 -17.23
N ASP A 7 -6.95 8.83 -15.92
CA ASP A 7 -7.52 9.87 -15.07
C ASP A 7 -6.53 11.00 -14.74
N ILE A 8 -5.37 11.02 -15.38
CA ILE A 8 -4.29 11.97 -15.03
C ILE A 8 -4.68 13.42 -15.29
N ASP A 9 -5.43 13.68 -16.36
CA ASP A 9 -5.81 15.03 -16.79
C ASP A 9 -7.18 15.48 -16.24
N MET A 10 -7.82 14.65 -15.42
CA MET A 10 -9.09 15.02 -14.82
C MET A 10 -8.93 16.14 -13.80
N GLU A 11 -9.76 17.17 -13.94
CA GLU A 11 -9.86 18.29 -13.01
C GLU A 11 -10.96 18.11 -11.97
N TYR A 12 -11.83 17.11 -12.15
CA TYR A 12 -12.97 16.83 -11.28
C TYR A 12 -13.01 15.34 -10.90
N CYS A 13 -13.50 15.07 -9.69
CA CYS A 13 -13.68 13.71 -9.19
C CYS A 13 -14.79 13.00 -9.97
N LYS A 14 -14.52 11.82 -10.53
CA LYS A 14 -15.53 11.01 -11.25
C LYS A 14 -16.74 10.60 -10.41
N PHE A 15 -16.53 10.44 -9.11
CA PHE A 15 -17.56 9.88 -8.21
C PHE A 15 -18.47 10.95 -7.63
N PHE A 16 -17.93 12.15 -7.35
CA PHE A 16 -18.63 13.20 -6.61
C PHE A 16 -18.67 14.54 -7.34
N GLY A 17 -17.95 14.69 -8.45
CA GLY A 17 -17.87 15.95 -9.20
C GLY A 17 -17.03 17.04 -8.52
N ASP A 18 -16.42 16.76 -7.36
CA ASP A 18 -15.62 17.75 -6.64
C ASP A 18 -14.38 18.19 -7.42
N PRO A 19 -13.99 19.48 -7.36
CA PRO A 19 -12.80 19.98 -8.02
C PRO A 19 -11.53 19.38 -7.40
N ARG A 20 -10.58 18.99 -8.25
CA ARG A 20 -9.27 18.48 -7.85
C ARG A 20 -8.42 19.56 -7.18
N TYR A 21 -8.51 20.79 -7.67
CA TYR A 21 -7.66 21.92 -7.28
C TYR A 21 -8.41 22.97 -6.47
N LYS A 22 -7.71 23.57 -5.50
CA LYS A 22 -8.20 24.72 -4.75
C LYS A 22 -8.31 25.92 -5.69
N ALA A 23 -9.33 26.75 -5.47
CA ALA A 23 -9.46 28.02 -6.19
C ALA A 23 -8.24 28.91 -5.91
N THR A 24 -7.53 29.29 -6.97
CA THR A 24 -6.44 30.28 -6.86
C THR A 24 -7.03 31.68 -6.87
N ARG A 25 -6.52 32.56 -6.01
CA ARG A 25 -6.85 34.00 -6.06
C ARG A 25 -6.18 34.68 -7.26
N ASP A 26 -5.07 34.10 -7.72
CA ASP A 26 -4.24 34.64 -8.77
C ASP A 26 -4.70 34.09 -10.13
N ARG A 27 -5.39 34.94 -10.91
CA ARG A 27 -5.98 34.59 -12.22
C ARG A 27 -4.97 34.63 -13.37
N ASN A 28 -3.69 34.85 -13.06
CA ASN A 28 -2.65 34.88 -14.08
C ASN A 28 -2.54 33.52 -14.80
N PRO A 29 -2.56 33.51 -16.14
CA PRO A 29 -2.32 32.30 -16.93
C PRO A 29 -0.94 31.71 -16.55
N GLY A 30 -0.93 30.51 -15.97
CA GLY A 30 0.31 29.85 -15.52
C GLY A 30 0.49 29.76 -14.01
N SER A 31 -0.45 30.26 -13.20
CA SER A 31 -0.39 30.06 -11.74
C SER A 31 -0.47 28.57 -11.36
N LYS A 32 0.41 28.15 -10.43
CA LYS A 32 0.55 26.74 -10.04
C LYS A 32 -0.71 26.26 -9.31
N LYS A 33 -1.43 25.31 -9.91
CA LYS A 33 -2.63 24.70 -9.30
C LYS A 33 -2.25 23.85 -8.08
N SER A 34 -2.97 24.02 -6.96
CA SER A 34 -2.74 23.27 -5.72
C SER A 34 -3.89 22.31 -5.46
N PRO A 35 -3.67 20.98 -5.45
CA PRO A 35 -4.74 20.00 -5.23
C PRO A 35 -5.26 20.00 -3.79
N TYR A 36 -6.52 19.62 -3.57
CA TYR A 36 -7.12 19.50 -2.23
C TYR A 36 -6.47 18.38 -1.41
N ALA A 37 -6.40 17.18 -1.99
CA ALA A 37 -5.76 16.00 -1.42
C ALA A 37 -5.03 15.23 -2.51
N VAL A 38 -3.85 14.69 -2.19
CA VAL A 38 -3.03 13.93 -3.13
C VAL A 38 -2.88 12.51 -2.63
N LEU A 39 -3.58 11.58 -3.26
CA LEU A 39 -3.30 10.17 -3.12
C LEU A 39 -2.15 9.81 -4.07
N ARG A 40 -1.04 9.30 -3.53
CA ARG A 40 0.10 8.84 -4.33
C ARG A 40 0.05 7.33 -4.41
N TYR A 41 0.10 6.77 -5.60
CA TYR A 41 0.34 5.34 -5.76
C TYR A 41 1.79 5.09 -6.14
N LEU A 42 2.30 3.99 -5.62
CA LEU A 42 3.66 3.53 -5.85
C LEU A 42 3.56 2.17 -6.56
N PRO A 43 4.09 2.02 -7.79
CA PRO A 43 4.03 0.74 -8.52
C PRO A 43 4.51 -0.43 -7.68
N LEU A 44 3.60 -1.36 -7.37
CA LEU A 44 3.91 -2.53 -6.54
C LEU A 44 4.84 -3.49 -7.27
N THR A 45 4.50 -3.91 -8.48
CA THR A 45 5.25 -4.91 -9.26
C THR A 45 6.77 -4.64 -9.33
N PRO A 46 7.26 -3.46 -9.77
CA PRO A 46 8.70 -3.22 -9.86
C PRO A 46 9.37 -3.11 -8.49
N ARG A 47 8.64 -2.83 -7.41
CA ARG A 47 9.17 -2.84 -6.05
C ARG A 47 9.36 -4.27 -5.55
N LEU A 48 8.36 -5.11 -5.76
CA LEU A 48 8.42 -6.53 -5.39
C LEU A 48 9.54 -7.25 -6.16
N GLN A 49 9.70 -6.96 -7.45
CA GLN A 49 10.81 -7.48 -8.25
C GLN A 49 12.18 -7.10 -7.66
N ARG A 50 12.37 -5.84 -7.23
CA ARG A 50 13.61 -5.42 -6.58
C ARG A 50 13.86 -6.12 -5.24
N LEU A 51 12.81 -6.35 -4.45
CA LEU A 51 12.91 -7.08 -3.19
C LEU A 51 13.32 -8.55 -3.41
N TYR A 52 12.90 -9.17 -4.51
CA TYR A 52 13.35 -10.52 -4.88
C TYR A 52 14.73 -10.55 -5.57
N ALA A 53 15.21 -9.44 -6.11
CA ALA A 53 16.50 -9.37 -6.79
C ALA A 53 17.71 -9.32 -5.83
N SER A 54 17.49 -9.02 -4.54
CA SER A 54 18.53 -8.96 -3.53
C SER A 54 18.53 -10.21 -2.65
N PRO A 55 19.67 -10.93 -2.54
CA PRO A 55 19.81 -12.09 -1.64
C PRO A 55 19.57 -11.74 -0.18
N ALA A 56 19.86 -10.51 0.24
CA ALA A 56 19.64 -10.09 1.62
C ALA A 56 18.15 -9.98 1.98
N THR A 57 17.27 -9.70 1.00
CA THR A 57 15.83 -9.53 1.24
C THR A 57 15.02 -10.77 0.90
N VAL A 58 15.53 -11.66 0.04
CA VAL A 58 14.77 -12.85 -0.40
C VAL A 58 14.42 -13.80 0.75
N GLU A 59 15.29 -13.93 1.76
CA GLU A 59 15.03 -14.75 2.94
C GLU A 59 13.81 -14.24 3.71
N HIS A 60 13.73 -12.93 3.94
CA HIS A 60 12.57 -12.30 4.55
C HIS A 60 11.29 -12.43 3.70
N MET A 61 11.43 -12.33 2.38
CA MET A 61 10.31 -12.42 1.44
C MET A 61 9.72 -13.83 1.33
N THR A 62 10.50 -14.86 1.67
CA THR A 62 10.08 -16.27 1.67
C THR A 62 9.90 -16.84 3.07
N TRP A 63 10.07 -16.01 4.11
CA TRP A 63 10.08 -16.42 5.51
C TRP A 63 8.83 -17.23 5.91
N ARG A 64 7.64 -16.84 5.42
CA ARG A 64 6.39 -17.58 5.70
C ARG A 64 6.51 -19.07 5.35
N ALA A 65 7.18 -19.44 4.27
CA ALA A 65 7.29 -20.85 3.89
C ALA A 65 8.37 -21.60 4.68
N ASN A 66 9.38 -20.89 5.17
CA ASN A 66 10.58 -21.49 5.77
C ASN A 66 10.57 -21.50 7.29
N HIS A 67 9.77 -20.64 7.93
CA HIS A 67 9.70 -20.58 9.38
C HIS A 67 8.96 -21.80 9.95
N ILE A 68 9.45 -22.25 11.12
CA ILE A 68 8.78 -23.26 11.92
C ILE A 68 7.76 -22.53 12.78
N THR A 69 6.47 -22.77 12.54
CA THR A 69 5.42 -22.23 13.39
C THR A 69 5.29 -23.13 14.63
N GLU A 70 5.50 -22.58 15.82
CA GLU A 70 5.11 -23.26 17.06
C GLU A 70 3.58 -23.16 17.21
N GLU A 71 2.91 -24.30 17.41
CA GLU A 71 1.44 -24.39 17.36
C GLU A 71 0.77 -23.58 18.49
N SER A 72 1.50 -23.27 19.55
CA SER A 72 1.00 -22.62 20.76
C SER A 72 1.18 -21.10 20.82
N SER A 73 1.90 -20.47 19.87
CA SER A 73 2.19 -19.03 19.91
C SER A 73 2.22 -18.40 18.51
N MET A 74 1.72 -17.17 18.41
CA MET A 74 1.82 -16.35 17.20
C MET A 74 3.19 -15.65 17.20
N CYS A 75 4.16 -16.19 16.47
CA CYS A 75 5.49 -15.61 16.37
C CYS A 75 5.58 -14.51 15.31
N HIS A 76 4.67 -14.53 14.33
CA HIS A 76 4.59 -13.53 13.28
C HIS A 76 3.15 -13.24 12.86
N PRO A 77 2.82 -12.04 12.35
CA PRO A 77 1.47 -11.73 11.86
C PRO A 77 0.96 -12.70 10.78
N SER A 78 1.84 -13.40 10.04
CA SER A 78 1.46 -14.45 9.09
C SER A 78 0.76 -15.64 9.74
N ASP A 79 0.93 -15.83 11.04
CA ASP A 79 0.40 -16.99 11.76
C ASP A 79 -1.03 -16.72 12.22
N ALA A 80 -1.52 -15.49 12.05
CA ALA A 80 -2.88 -15.09 12.36
C ALA A 80 -3.91 -15.90 11.55
N GLU A 81 -5.07 -16.15 12.18
CA GLU A 81 -6.12 -16.99 11.61
C GLU A 81 -6.62 -16.48 10.25
N ASN A 82 -6.60 -15.16 10.02
CA ASN A 82 -6.97 -14.58 8.72
C ASN A 82 -6.08 -15.10 7.58
N TRP A 83 -4.77 -15.24 7.82
CA TRP A 83 -3.84 -15.78 6.82
C TRP A 83 -3.94 -17.29 6.70
N ARG A 84 -4.13 -18.01 7.82
CA ARG A 84 -4.40 -19.46 7.80
C ARG A 84 -5.68 -19.79 7.03
N HIS A 85 -6.71 -18.95 7.16
CA HIS A 85 -7.95 -19.07 6.39
C HIS A 85 -7.70 -18.78 4.91
N PHE A 86 -6.99 -17.70 4.58
CA PHE A 86 -6.62 -17.38 3.20
C PHE A 86 -5.86 -18.54 2.52
N ASP A 87 -4.93 -19.17 3.24
CA ASP A 87 -4.14 -20.30 2.72
C ASP A 87 -5.01 -21.55 2.48
N ARG A 88 -5.99 -21.81 3.36
CA ARG A 88 -6.98 -22.88 3.17
C ARG A 88 -7.90 -22.62 1.98
N THR A 89 -8.26 -21.36 1.75
CA THR A 89 -9.13 -20.96 0.64
C THR A 89 -8.39 -20.92 -0.71
N HIS A 90 -7.09 -20.64 -0.70
CA HIS A 90 -6.25 -20.50 -1.90
C HIS A 90 -4.98 -21.37 -1.83
N PRO A 91 -5.11 -22.71 -1.85
CA PRO A 91 -3.98 -23.62 -1.65
C PRO A 91 -2.90 -23.48 -2.74
N ASP A 92 -3.29 -23.31 -4.00
CA ASP A 92 -2.34 -23.13 -5.12
C ASP A 92 -1.51 -21.86 -4.95
N PHE A 93 -2.12 -20.78 -4.45
CA PHE A 93 -1.41 -19.55 -4.14
C PHE A 93 -0.50 -19.73 -2.93
N ALA A 94 -0.97 -20.46 -1.91
CA ALA A 94 -0.23 -20.70 -0.68
C ALA A 94 1.01 -21.58 -0.87
N LEU A 95 0.97 -22.47 -1.87
CA LEU A 95 2.03 -23.42 -2.21
C LEU A 95 3.28 -22.75 -2.78
N GLU A 96 3.13 -21.68 -3.56
CA GLU A 96 4.26 -20.94 -4.13
C GLU A 96 4.88 -19.99 -3.08
N PRO A 97 6.10 -20.26 -2.57
CA PRO A 97 6.71 -19.48 -1.49
C PRO A 97 6.98 -18.02 -1.84
N ARG A 98 7.09 -17.69 -3.14
CA ARG A 98 7.32 -16.33 -3.64
C ARG A 98 6.05 -15.49 -3.75
N ASN A 99 4.89 -16.06 -3.43
CA ASN A 99 3.65 -15.32 -3.43
C ASN A 99 3.52 -14.43 -2.19
N ILE A 100 3.45 -13.12 -2.42
CA ILE A 100 3.38 -12.10 -1.38
C ILE A 100 1.95 -11.84 -0.95
N ARG A 101 1.77 -11.67 0.36
CA ARG A 101 0.52 -11.25 1.00
C ARG A 101 0.66 -9.78 1.44
N LEU A 102 -0.25 -8.92 0.99
CA LEU A 102 -0.28 -7.51 1.39
C LEU A 102 -1.51 -7.26 2.26
N GLY A 103 -1.30 -6.81 3.49
CA GLY A 103 -2.37 -6.35 4.39
C GLY A 103 -2.61 -4.85 4.26
N LEU A 104 -3.87 -4.42 4.22
CA LEU A 104 -4.23 -3.02 4.35
C LEU A 104 -4.45 -2.71 5.84
N CYS A 105 -3.66 -1.79 6.38
CA CYS A 105 -3.85 -1.28 7.73
C CYS A 105 -4.27 0.20 7.67
N MET A 106 -5.31 0.56 8.40
CA MET A 106 -5.72 1.97 8.58
C MET A 106 -5.17 2.57 9.88
N ASP A 107 -4.56 1.76 10.74
CA ASP A 107 -3.82 2.22 11.92
C ASP A 107 -2.55 2.92 11.43
N GLY A 108 -2.50 4.25 11.62
CA GLY A 108 -1.34 5.09 11.34
C GLY A 108 -1.53 6.17 10.29
N PHE A 109 -2.59 6.13 9.47
CA PHE A 109 -2.94 7.30 8.64
C PHE A 109 -3.64 8.33 9.53
N ALA A 110 -2.87 9.26 10.10
CA ALA A 110 -3.38 10.48 10.73
C ALA A 110 -3.36 11.62 9.69
N PRO A 111 -4.40 11.75 8.82
CA PRO A 111 -4.41 12.75 7.74
C PRO A 111 -4.39 14.20 8.24
N TYR A 112 -4.64 14.44 9.53
CA TYR A 112 -4.73 15.76 10.16
C TYR A 112 -3.87 15.94 11.42
N GLY A 113 -2.83 15.12 11.60
CA GLY A 113 -1.99 15.21 12.80
C GLY A 113 -1.14 16.48 12.84
N GLN A 114 -1.59 17.53 13.55
CA GLN A 114 -0.73 18.64 13.99
C GLN A 114 0.41 18.18 14.92
N TYR A 115 0.35 16.93 15.40
CA TYR A 115 1.33 16.28 16.26
C TYR A 115 1.62 14.86 15.74
N GLY A 116 2.11 14.73 14.51
CA GLY A 116 2.52 13.42 13.98
C GLY A 116 3.69 12.86 14.80
N ARG A 117 3.47 11.77 15.53
CA ARG A 117 4.56 11.00 16.13
C ARG A 117 5.43 10.42 15.00
N ILE A 118 6.74 10.52 15.16
CA ILE A 118 7.70 9.82 14.31
C ILE A 118 7.58 8.34 14.67
N TYR A 119 7.09 7.53 13.73
CA TYR A 119 7.12 6.08 13.88
C TYR A 119 8.36 5.57 13.15
N SER A 120 9.24 4.88 13.88
CA SER A 120 10.25 4.00 13.30
C SER A 120 9.60 2.65 13.01
N CYS A 121 9.95 2.08 11.87
CA CYS A 121 9.70 0.67 11.56
C CYS A 121 10.36 -0.25 12.59
#